data_AF-A0A2T1DCH3-F1
#
_entry.id   AF-A0A2T1DCH3-F1
#
_cell.length_a   1.000
_cell.length_b   1.000
_cell.length_c   1.000
_cell.angle_alpha   90.00
_cell.angle_beta   90.00
_cell.angle_gamma   90.00
#
_symmetry.space_group_name_H-M   'P 1'
#
loop_
_entity.id
_entity.type
_entity.pdbx_description
1 polymer ?
#
loop_
_entity_poly.entity_id
_entity_poly.type
_entity_poly.pdbx_seq_one_letter_code
_entity_poly.pdbx_strand_id
1 'polypeptide(L)'
;MTAAAYRLRLGEPISSEHPYGWLKVFDSDELCELIAELEKAYRLAESEPGAWSAIEIVIHEWHESAIALSSLELAAAFRDYENQR
;
A
#
# COMPACT_ATOMS: atom_id res chain seq x y z
N MET A 1 7.73 3.37 -7.05
CA MET A 1 6.56 3.27 -6.17
C MET A 1 6.38 4.51 -5.30
N THR A 2 7.37 4.89 -4.49
CA THR A 2 7.33 6.03 -3.54
C THR A 2 6.84 7.33 -4.18
N ALA A 3 7.30 7.68 -5.39
CA ALA A 3 6.81 8.86 -6.11
C ALA A 3 5.28 8.82 -6.39
N ALA A 4 4.72 7.66 -6.70
CA ALA A 4 3.28 7.51 -6.92
C ALA A 4 2.50 7.64 -5.60
N ALA A 5 3.00 7.04 -4.52
CA ALA A 5 2.42 7.18 -3.18
C ALA A 5 2.44 8.65 -2.70
N TYR A 6 3.56 9.35 -2.88
CA TYR A 6 3.68 10.77 -2.54
C TYR A 6 2.71 11.65 -3.33
N ARG A 7 2.53 11.40 -4.63
CA ARG A 7 1.57 12.14 -5.47
C ARG A 7 0.14 11.90 -4.99
N LEU A 8 -0.25 10.65 -4.78
CA LEU A 8 -1.58 10.31 -4.27
C LEU A 8 -1.86 10.94 -2.90
N ARG A 9 -0.87 10.94 -2.00
CA ARG A 9 -0.95 11.60 -0.69
C ARG A 9 -1.22 13.10 -0.82
N LEU A 10 -0.66 13.75 -1.85
CA LEU A 10 -0.89 15.18 -2.14
C LEU A 10 -2.20 15.43 -2.89
N GLY A 11 -3.02 14.40 -3.11
CA GLY A 11 -4.26 14.47 -3.89
C GLY A 11 -4.03 14.54 -5.40
N GLU A 12 -2.81 14.29 -5.87
CA GLU A 12 -2.51 14.29 -7.30
C GLU A 12 -2.88 12.94 -7.93
N PRO A 13 -3.68 12.93 -9.01
CA PRO A 13 -4.06 11.69 -9.65
C PRO A 13 -2.91 11.04 -10.42
N ILE A 14 -2.87 9.71 -10.39
CA ILE A 14 -2.08 8.87 -11.30
C ILE A 14 -3.02 8.13 -12.26
N SER A 15 -2.52 7.73 -13.44
CA SER A 15 -3.31 6.94 -14.40
C SER A 15 -3.82 5.62 -13.76
N SER A 16 -4.98 5.13 -14.19
CA SER A 16 -5.46 3.78 -13.82
C SER A 16 -4.57 2.66 -14.38
N GLU A 17 -3.89 2.92 -15.50
CA GLU A 17 -2.92 1.99 -16.10
C GLU A 17 -1.53 2.11 -15.47
N HIS A 18 -1.35 2.97 -14.46
CA HIS A 18 -0.07 3.09 -13.78
C HIS A 18 0.28 1.76 -13.10
N PRO A 19 1.54 1.28 -13.16
CA PRO A 19 1.97 0.03 -12.49
C PRO A 19 1.74 -0.02 -10.97
N TYR A 20 1.38 1.12 -10.37
CA TYR A 20 1.06 1.26 -8.95
C TYR A 20 -0.35 1.82 -8.74
N GLY A 21 -1.25 1.58 -9.70
CA GLY A 21 -2.64 2.02 -9.63
C GLY A 21 -3.40 1.44 -8.43
N TRP A 22 -2.95 0.30 -7.91
CA TRP A 22 -3.46 -0.33 -6.69
C TRP A 22 -3.30 0.55 -5.45
N LEU A 23 -2.38 1.52 -5.43
CA LEU A 23 -2.21 2.45 -4.30
C LEU A 23 -3.42 3.38 -4.09
N LYS A 24 -4.32 3.49 -5.08
CA LYS A 24 -5.48 4.39 -5.02
C LYS A 24 -6.53 4.00 -3.97
N VAL A 25 -6.45 2.78 -3.44
CA VAL A 25 -7.42 2.30 -2.44
C VAL A 25 -7.11 2.78 -1.03
N PHE A 26 -5.89 3.27 -0.82
CA PHE A 26 -5.44 3.78 0.46
C PHE A 26 -5.77 5.26 0.62
N ASP A 27 -6.08 5.66 1.85
CA ASP A 27 -6.21 7.06 2.22
C ASP A 27 -4.85 7.74 2.44
N SER A 28 -4.87 9.02 2.82
CA SER A 28 -3.63 9.79 3.04
C SER A 28 -2.79 9.27 4.20
N ASP A 29 -3.41 8.72 5.25
CA ASP A 29 -2.71 8.28 6.45
C ASP A 29 -2.04 6.93 6.18
N GLU A 30 -2.76 6.00 5.54
CA GLU A 30 -2.22 4.73 5.07
C GLU A 30 -1.07 4.93 4.06
N LEU A 31 -1.19 5.90 3.14
CA LEU A 31 -0.09 6.26 2.23
C LEU A 31 1.13 6.84 2.97
N CYS A 32 0.93 7.58 4.07
CA CYS A 32 2.04 8.05 4.90
C CYS A 32 2.76 6.87 5.57
N GLU A 33 2.01 5.90 6.09
CA GLU A 33 2.57 4.71 6.73
C GLU A 33 3.38 3.86 5.74
N LEU A 34 2.81 3.58 4.56
CA LEU A 34 3.51 2.88 3.48
C LEU A 34 4.83 3.55 3.13
N ILE A 35 4.83 4.88 2.98
CA ILE A 35 6.05 5.66 2.68
C ILE A 35 7.07 5.51 3.81
N ALA A 36 6.64 5.64 5.07
CA ALA A 36 7.53 5.55 6.23
C ALA A 36 8.17 4.15 6.36
N GLU A 37 7.40 3.09 6.10
CA GLU A 37 7.89 1.71 6.12
C GLU A 37 8.89 1.44 4.99
N LEU A 38 8.59 1.90 3.77
CA LEU A 38 9.54 1.81 2.66
C LEU A 38 10.84 2.55 2.97
N GLU A 39 10.76 3.77 3.49
CA GLU A 39 11.95 4.55 3.86
C GLU A 39 12.77 3.86 4.96
N LYS A 40 12.10 3.21 5.92
CA LYS A 40 12.78 2.41 6.94
C LYS A 40 13.47 1.20 6.33
N ALA A 41 12.81 0.48 5.41
CA ALA A 41 13.37 -0.67 4.72
C ALA A 41 14.55 -0.27 3.83
N TYR A 42 14.48 0.87 3.12
CA TYR A 42 15.59 1.41 2.35
C TYR A 42 16.81 1.71 3.21
N ARG A 43 16.64 2.40 4.35
CA ARG A 43 17.74 2.68 5.29
C ARG A 43 18.38 1.39 5.81
N LEU A 44 17.60 0.35 6.08
CA LEU A 44 18.11 -0.94 6.50
C LEU A 44 18.91 -1.62 5.38
N ALA A 45 18.38 -1.65 4.16
CA ALA A 45 19.02 -2.24 2.99
C ALA A 45 20.34 -1.55 2.61
N GLU A 46 20.46 -0.24 2.84
CA GLU A 46 21.72 0.49 2.67
C GLU A 46 22.79 0.07 3.71
N SER A 47 22.37 -0.28 4.93
CA SER A 47 23.28 -0.63 6.03
C SER A 47 23.70 -2.10 6.06
N GLU A 48 22.90 -3.01 5.51
CA GLU A 48 23.11 -4.45 5.60
C GLU A 48 23.07 -5.12 4.20
N PRO A 49 24.22 -5.57 3.67
CA PRO A 49 24.27 -6.31 2.41
C PRO A 49 23.46 -7.61 2.51
N GLY A 50 22.27 -7.62 1.90
CA GLY A 50 21.33 -8.75 1.93
C GLY A 50 19.91 -8.38 2.40
N ALA A 51 19.71 -7.20 2.98
CA ALA A 51 18.41 -6.75 3.46
C ALA A 51 17.50 -6.13 2.38
N TRP A 52 17.88 -6.22 1.09
CA TRP A 52 17.03 -5.78 -0.03
C TRP A 52 15.68 -6.51 -0.08
N SER A 53 15.64 -7.77 0.38
CA SER A 53 14.41 -8.54 0.52
C SER A 53 13.40 -7.89 1.46
N ALA A 54 13.83 -7.09 2.44
CA ALA A 54 12.93 -6.37 3.34
C ALA A 54 12.06 -5.34 2.58
N ILE A 55 12.59 -4.72 1.53
CA ILE A 55 11.82 -3.79 0.70
C ILE A 55 10.77 -4.56 -0.10
N GLU A 56 11.14 -5.71 -0.66
CA GLU A 56 10.21 -6.56 -1.41
C GLU A 56 9.07 -7.08 -0.53
N ILE A 57 9.36 -7.46 0.72
CA ILE A 57 8.37 -7.89 1.70
C ILE A 57 7.37 -6.76 2.00
N VAL A 58 7.85 -5.56 2.33
CA VAL A 58 6.97 -4.40 2.59
C VAL A 58 6.07 -4.13 1.38
N ILE A 59 6.65 -4.10 0.17
CA ILE A 59 5.88 -3.90 -1.06
C ILE A 59 4.79 -4.97 -1.22
N HIS A 60 5.13 -6.23 -0.96
CA HIS A 60 4.23 -7.35 -1.11
C HIS A 60 3.05 -7.27 -0.13
N GLU A 61 3.32 -7.04 1.15
CA GLU A 61 2.30 -6.94 2.22
C GLU A 61 1.29 -5.80 1.94
N TRP A 62 1.78 -4.64 1.52
CA TRP A 62 0.90 -3.52 1.13
C TRP A 62 0.09 -3.83 -0.13
N HIS A 63 0.67 -4.55 -1.09
CA HIS A 63 -0.07 -4.96 -2.28
C HIS A 63 -1.18 -5.99 -1.96
N GLU A 64 -0.92 -6.95 -1.08
CA GLU A 64 -1.94 -7.89 -0.59
C GLU A 64 -3.07 -7.16 0.16
N SER A 65 -2.71 -6.16 0.98
CA SER A 65 -3.69 -5.30 1.65
C SER A 65 -4.56 -4.54 0.66
N ALA A 66 -3.97 -4.03 -0.43
CA ALA A 66 -4.72 -3.35 -1.48
C ALA A 66 -5.70 -4.29 -2.21
N ILE A 67 -5.29 -5.53 -2.46
CA ILE A 67 -6.16 -6.57 -3.03
C ILE A 67 -7.31 -6.88 -2.07
N ALA A 68 -7.03 -7.00 -0.78
CA ALA A 68 -8.04 -7.27 0.23
C ALA A 68 -9.08 -6.14 0.30
N LEU A 69 -8.64 -4.88 0.31
CA LEU A 69 -9.52 -3.70 0.30
C LEU A 69 -10.32 -3.57 -1.00
N SER A 70 -9.73 -3.96 -2.14
CA SER A 70 -10.39 -3.93 -3.45
C SER A 70 -11.38 -5.09 -3.66
N SER A 71 -11.36 -6.10 -2.81
CA SER A 71 -12.15 -7.31 -3.01
C SER A 71 -13.62 -7.06 -2.70
N LEU A 72 -14.47 -7.22 -3.72
CA LEU A 72 -15.93 -7.19 -3.58
C LEU A 72 -16.46 -8.23 -2.61
N GLU A 73 -15.77 -9.37 -2.48
CA GLU A 73 -16.12 -10.46 -1.57
C GLU A 73 -15.85 -10.08 -0.11
N LEU A 74 -14.73 -9.41 0.16
CA LEU A 74 -14.45 -8.87 1.50
C LEU A 74 -15.35 -7.69 1.82
N ALA A 75 -15.63 -6.81 0.85
CA ALA A 75 -16.60 -5.73 1.02
C ALA A 75 -18.03 -6.25 1.29
N ALA A 76 -18.40 -7.40 0.71
CA ALA A 76 -19.65 -8.08 1.03
C ALA A 76 -19.62 -8.69 2.44
N ALA A 77 -18.54 -9.38 2.82
CA ALA A 77 -18.37 -9.95 4.15
C ALA A 77 -18.40 -8.89 5.28
N PHE A 78 -17.77 -7.72 5.07
CA PHE A 78 -17.84 -6.61 6.02
C PHE A 78 -19.26 -6.05 6.18
N ARG A 79 -20.02 -5.87 5.09
CA ARG A 79 -21.43 -5.45 5.14
C ARG A 79 -22.31 -6.48 5.86
N ASP A 80 -22.11 -7.76 5.61
CA ASP A 80 -22.89 -8.81 6.26
C ASP A 80 -22.62 -8.88 7.76
N TYR A 81 -21.39 -8.57 8.20
CA TYR A 81 -21.04 -8.47 9.62
C TYR A 81 -21.70 -7.28 10.32
N GLU A 82 -21.72 -6.10 9.69
CA GLU A 82 -22.39 -4.91 10.26
C GLU A 82 -23.90 -5.08 10.39
N ASN A 83 -24.54 -5.81 9.47
CA ASN A 83 -25.96 -6.11 9.52
C ASN A 83 -26.37 -7.16 10.58
N GLN A 84 -25.39 -7.80 11.23
CA GLN A 84 -25.61 -8.82 12.28
C GLN A 84 -25.39 -8.30 13.71
N ARG A 85 -25.04 -7.01 13.88
CA ARG A 85 -24.93 -6.33 15.19
C ARG A 85 -26.16 -5.47 15.48
#